data_AF-A0A0F9FPF3-F1
#
_entry.id   AF-A0A0F9FPF3-F1
#
_cell.length_a   1.000
_cell.length_b   1.000
_cell.length_c   1.000
_cell.angle_alpha   90.00
_cell.angle_beta   90.00
_cell.angle_gamma   90.00
#
_symmetry.space_group_name_H-M   'P 1'
#
loop_
_entity.id
_entity.type
_entity.pdbx_description
1 polymer ?
#
loop_
_entity_poly.entity_id
_entity_poly.type
_entity_poly.pdbx_seq_one_letter_code
_entity_poly.pdbx_strand_id
1 'polypeptide(L)'
;MIKLIKENIKKFLIIIGFLAVASAAPIIIPEQTIEQQLQGKNTFEKAQIKANEIAKLNLSGEYISTEYGVKIEIIGDVKEIDGGIELFARAWRGNKQFGFGKDGIVEIERFLIYNPPILVPDDNGDIVREWQDNETGELMQKRYREDLPEAIRQVIAHNVTLLGKEDTQIIKGKVGNTTSTFYSTTADGTFLSDDKATYTLARDAAAASSIDQGNGNVVHNSSLAGTFFVRRHIGYFDTSALGTDTINSATYSVANRDTDSVTDDSDSIIIVEFTGSNPPIVGDLDLFGSTSGGSLAISSFETVDGTYTNIDFNATGEGFINKSGVSDLGLRTQKDIDNTQPSGANYLRIYVADEAGTTKDPKLVVVHSAVSAEEVSNSQGYII
;
A
#
# COMPACT_ATOMS: atom_id res chain seq x y z
N MET A 1 -60.28 54.39 18.50
CA MET A 1 -58.94 54.04 17.98
C MET A 1 -58.74 52.54 17.71
N ILE A 2 -59.30 51.62 18.50
CA ILE A 2 -59.17 50.15 18.27
C ILE A 2 -60.03 49.62 17.11
N LYS A 3 -61.12 50.31 16.72
CA LYS A 3 -62.00 49.89 15.62
C LYS A 3 -61.40 50.13 14.22
N LEU A 4 -60.49 51.12 14.07
CA LEU A 4 -59.88 51.49 12.79
C LEU A 4 -58.69 50.57 12.40
N ILE A 5 -58.09 49.88 13.36
CA ILE A 5 -56.97 48.94 13.13
C ILE A 5 -57.49 47.58 12.62
N LYS A 6 -58.69 47.16 13.03
CA LYS A 6 -59.25 45.85 12.62
C LYS A 6 -59.75 45.80 11.17
N GLU A 7 -60.15 46.92 10.58
CA GLU A 7 -60.56 46.96 9.17
C GLU A 7 -59.38 46.96 8.19
N ASN A 8 -58.21 47.50 8.57
CA ASN A 8 -57.02 47.48 7.72
C ASN A 8 -56.29 46.12 7.73
N ILE A 9 -56.40 45.34 8.81
CA ILE A 9 -55.82 43.97 8.86
C ILE A 9 -56.62 42.99 7.99
N LYS A 10 -57.95 43.16 7.89
CA LYS A 10 -58.78 42.31 6.99
C LYS A 10 -58.54 42.60 5.50
N LYS A 11 -58.14 43.81 5.12
CA LYS A 11 -57.76 44.13 3.73
C LYS A 11 -56.32 43.70 3.39
N PHE A 12 -55.44 43.59 4.39
CA PHE A 12 -54.06 43.11 4.17
C PHE A 12 -53.97 41.57 4.08
N LEU A 13 -54.90 40.83 4.69
CA LEU A 13 -54.94 39.36 4.61
C LEU A 13 -55.62 38.79 3.36
N ILE A 14 -56.25 39.61 2.52
CA ILE A 14 -56.94 39.15 1.29
C ILE A 14 -56.05 39.34 0.03
N ILE A 15 -54.86 39.92 0.18
CA ILE A 15 -53.82 40.00 -0.88
C ILE A 15 -52.65 39.06 -0.52
N ILE A 16 -52.98 37.85 -0.08
CA ILE A 16 -52.09 36.67 -0.17
C ILE A 16 -52.87 35.62 -0.96
N GLY A 17 -53.30 36.04 -2.15
CA GLY A 17 -53.82 35.16 -3.19
C GLY A 17 -52.66 34.75 -4.07
N PHE A 18 -52.42 33.46 -4.17
CA PHE A 18 -51.57 32.82 -5.19
C PHE A 18 -50.11 33.28 -5.23
N LEU A 19 -49.32 32.89 -4.24
CA LEU A 19 -47.97 32.42 -4.56
C LEU A 19 -48.05 30.90 -4.66
N ALA A 20 -47.98 30.39 -5.88
CA ALA A 20 -47.71 28.98 -6.11
C ALA A 20 -46.44 28.63 -5.31
N VAL A 21 -46.55 27.68 -4.38
CA VAL A 21 -45.39 26.99 -3.85
C VAL A 21 -44.85 26.20 -5.04
N ALA A 22 -43.94 26.82 -5.80
CA ALA A 22 -43.04 26.07 -6.64
C ALA A 22 -42.33 25.12 -5.69
N SER A 23 -42.64 23.83 -5.80
CA SER A 23 -41.83 22.76 -5.23
C SER A 23 -40.41 23.05 -5.66
N ALA A 24 -39.58 23.58 -4.74
CA ALA A 24 -38.14 23.63 -4.99
C ALA A 24 -37.76 22.18 -5.28
N ALA A 25 -37.26 21.93 -6.49
CA ALA A 25 -36.61 20.66 -6.76
C ALA A 25 -35.62 20.42 -5.61
N PRO A 26 -35.55 19.20 -5.04
CA PRO A 26 -34.59 18.91 -4.00
C PRO A 26 -33.22 19.40 -4.49
N ILE A 27 -32.57 20.23 -3.69
CA ILE A 27 -31.19 20.61 -3.94
C ILE A 27 -30.43 19.29 -3.84
N ILE A 28 -30.12 18.70 -5.00
CA ILE A 28 -29.19 17.58 -5.10
C ILE A 28 -27.84 18.20 -4.79
N ILE A 29 -27.44 18.18 -3.52
CA ILE A 29 -26.05 18.41 -3.17
C ILE A 29 -25.32 17.20 -3.77
N PRO A 30 -24.38 17.40 -4.72
CA PRO A 30 -23.61 16.29 -5.25
C PRO A 30 -22.94 15.59 -4.06
N GLU A 31 -23.07 14.26 -4.02
CA GLU A 31 -22.45 13.46 -2.98
C GLU A 31 -20.94 13.74 -2.99
N GLN A 32 -20.39 14.04 -1.82
CA GLN A 32 -18.97 14.36 -1.67
C GLN A 32 -18.16 13.11 -2.04
N THR A 33 -17.24 13.24 -2.99
CA THR A 33 -16.29 12.15 -3.37
C THR A 33 -15.55 11.64 -2.15
N ILE A 34 -15.10 10.39 -2.15
CA ILE A 34 -14.39 9.84 -0.99
C ILE A 34 -13.11 10.63 -0.74
N GLU A 35 -12.37 11.00 -1.79
CA GLU A 35 -11.19 11.88 -1.69
C GLU A 35 -11.49 13.19 -0.92
N GLN A 36 -12.64 13.82 -1.17
CA GLN A 36 -13.04 15.01 -0.44
C GLN A 36 -13.36 14.70 1.04
N GLN A 37 -13.89 13.51 1.37
CA GLN A 37 -14.15 13.10 2.75
C GLN A 37 -12.87 12.82 3.54
N LEU A 38 -11.77 12.45 2.86
CA LEU A 38 -10.46 12.19 3.48
C LEU A 38 -9.71 13.48 3.90
N GLN A 39 -10.14 14.65 3.42
CA GLN A 39 -9.44 15.91 3.69
C GLN A 39 -9.45 16.26 5.19
N GLY A 40 -8.28 16.60 5.73
CA GLY A 40 -8.10 16.97 7.14
C GLY A 40 -8.22 15.82 8.14
N LYS A 41 -8.36 14.57 7.67
CA LYS A 41 -8.40 13.37 8.51
C LYS A 41 -7.00 12.84 8.81
N ASN A 42 -6.83 12.21 9.97
CA ASN A 42 -5.62 11.46 10.28
C ASN A 42 -5.59 10.11 9.53
N THR A 43 -4.45 9.41 9.57
CA THR A 43 -4.24 8.14 8.83
C THR A 43 -5.31 7.08 9.15
N PHE A 44 -5.65 6.89 10.43
CA PHE A 44 -6.64 5.90 10.84
C PHE A 44 -8.05 6.28 10.38
N GLU A 45 -8.44 7.55 10.56
CA GLU A 45 -9.75 8.06 10.11
C GLU A 45 -9.91 7.90 8.58
N LYS A 46 -8.85 8.19 7.81
CA LYS A 46 -8.87 7.97 6.35
C LYS A 46 -9.09 6.49 6.02
N ALA A 47 -8.33 5.60 6.67
CA ALA A 47 -8.47 4.16 6.47
C ALA A 47 -9.89 3.67 6.81
N GLN A 48 -10.48 4.17 7.90
CA GLN A 48 -11.83 3.82 8.34
C GLN A 48 -12.92 4.29 7.37
N ILE A 49 -12.78 5.50 6.82
CA ILE A 49 -13.71 6.02 5.80
C ILE A 49 -13.66 5.13 4.56
N LYS A 50 -12.46 4.83 4.05
CA LYS A 50 -12.29 3.96 2.88
C LYS A 50 -12.92 2.58 3.12
N ALA A 51 -12.65 1.97 4.28
CA ALA A 51 -13.22 0.70 4.68
C ALA A 51 -14.76 0.71 4.72
N ASN A 52 -15.37 1.74 5.33
CA ASN A 52 -16.82 1.92 5.38
C ASN A 52 -17.43 1.96 3.98
N GLU A 53 -16.87 2.79 3.09
CA GLU A 53 -17.41 2.94 1.74
C GLU A 53 -17.29 1.67 0.91
N ILE A 54 -16.18 0.92 1.07
CA ILE A 54 -16.01 -0.37 0.40
C ILE A 54 -17.01 -1.41 0.91
N ALA A 55 -17.24 -1.47 2.22
CA ALA A 55 -18.14 -2.46 2.83
C ALA A 55 -19.63 -2.27 2.45
N LYS A 56 -20.01 -1.08 1.96
CA LYS A 56 -21.36 -0.84 1.41
C LYS A 56 -21.57 -1.46 0.03
N LEU A 57 -20.50 -1.87 -0.66
CA LEU A 57 -20.55 -2.38 -2.02
C LEU A 57 -20.77 -3.90 -2.04
N ASN A 58 -21.50 -4.38 -3.04
CA ASN A 58 -21.57 -5.81 -3.34
C ASN A 58 -20.41 -6.19 -4.28
N LEU A 59 -19.30 -6.66 -3.71
CA LEU A 59 -18.13 -7.13 -4.46
C LEU A 59 -18.13 -8.64 -4.73
N SER A 60 -19.16 -9.37 -4.28
CA SER A 60 -19.24 -10.83 -4.45
C SER A 60 -19.34 -11.26 -5.92
N GLY A 61 -18.79 -12.43 -6.23
CA GLY A 61 -18.85 -13.04 -7.56
C GLY A 61 -17.49 -13.22 -8.23
N GLU A 62 -17.54 -13.76 -9.44
CA GLU A 62 -16.34 -14.04 -10.25
C GLU A 62 -15.89 -12.80 -11.05
N TYR A 63 -14.57 -12.61 -11.13
CA TYR A 63 -13.95 -11.67 -12.05
C TYR A 63 -12.61 -12.22 -12.57
N ILE A 64 -12.19 -11.69 -13.71
CA ILE A 64 -10.93 -12.05 -14.35
C ILE A 64 -10.03 -10.83 -14.29
N SER A 65 -8.85 -10.99 -13.68
CA SER A 65 -7.77 -10.03 -13.82
C SER A 65 -6.92 -10.42 -15.03
N THR A 66 -7.01 -9.62 -16.09
CA THR A 66 -6.15 -9.79 -17.27
C THR A 66 -4.71 -9.44 -16.98
N GLU A 67 -4.47 -8.41 -16.15
CA GLU A 67 -3.14 -7.99 -15.70
C GLU A 67 -2.39 -9.13 -15.01
N TYR A 68 -3.03 -9.80 -14.05
CA TYR A 68 -2.41 -10.87 -13.27
C TYR A 68 -2.64 -12.27 -13.83
N GLY A 69 -3.41 -12.40 -14.92
CA GLY A 69 -3.72 -13.68 -15.57
C GLY A 69 -4.46 -14.67 -14.68
N VAL A 70 -5.30 -14.18 -13.76
CA VAL A 70 -6.02 -14.99 -12.77
C VAL A 70 -7.52 -14.74 -12.80
N LYS A 71 -8.28 -15.78 -12.49
CA LYS A 71 -9.72 -15.68 -12.17
C LYS A 71 -9.87 -15.74 -10.65
N ILE A 72 -10.70 -14.87 -10.09
CA ILE A 72 -10.99 -14.82 -8.65
C ILE A 72 -12.49 -14.84 -8.44
N GLU A 73 -12.92 -15.49 -7.37
CA GLU A 73 -14.28 -15.40 -6.85
C GLU A 73 -14.23 -14.84 -5.43
N ILE A 74 -14.83 -13.67 -5.22
CA ILE A 74 -15.08 -13.13 -3.87
C ILE A 74 -16.36 -13.76 -3.34
N ILE A 75 -16.27 -14.32 -2.14
CA ILE A 75 -17.32 -15.13 -1.53
C ILE A 75 -17.98 -14.32 -0.41
N GLY A 76 -19.28 -14.07 -0.57
CA GLY A 76 -20.08 -13.35 0.41
C GLY A 76 -19.78 -11.86 0.46
N ASP A 77 -20.21 -11.24 1.56
CA ASP A 77 -20.09 -9.80 1.76
C ASP A 77 -18.69 -9.41 2.25
N VAL A 78 -18.25 -8.23 1.81
CA VAL A 78 -17.05 -7.59 2.35
C VAL A 78 -17.42 -6.91 3.67
N LYS A 79 -16.65 -7.18 4.72
CA LYS A 79 -16.89 -6.61 6.04
C LYS A 79 -15.90 -5.52 6.34
N GLU A 80 -16.39 -4.45 6.95
CA GLU A 80 -15.55 -3.47 7.60
C GLU A 80 -14.87 -4.08 8.84
N ILE A 81 -13.61 -3.73 9.05
CA ILE A 81 -12.84 -3.96 10.27
C ILE A 81 -12.13 -2.64 10.66
N ASP A 82 -11.52 -2.59 11.84
CA ASP A 82 -10.76 -1.42 12.28
C ASP A 82 -9.62 -1.12 11.29
N GLY A 83 -9.69 0.05 10.66
CA GLY A 83 -8.70 0.51 9.68
C GLY A 83 -8.66 -0.28 8.36
N GLY A 84 -9.64 -1.14 8.05
CA GLY A 84 -9.57 -1.99 6.86
C GLY A 84 -10.82 -2.78 6.51
N ILE A 85 -10.67 -3.77 5.64
CA ILE A 85 -11.75 -4.68 5.23
C ILE A 85 -11.34 -6.16 5.38
N GLU A 86 -12.32 -7.03 5.62
CA GLU A 86 -12.21 -8.49 5.56
C GLU A 86 -13.03 -9.01 4.37
N LEU A 87 -12.43 -9.91 3.58
CA LEU A 87 -13.15 -10.66 2.55
C LEU A 87 -12.59 -12.09 2.40
N PHE A 88 -13.37 -12.97 1.78
CA PHE A 88 -12.97 -14.34 1.48
C PHE A 88 -12.92 -14.54 -0.03
N ALA A 89 -11.88 -15.20 -0.53
CA ALA A 89 -11.78 -15.46 -1.96
C ALA A 89 -11.12 -16.79 -2.27
N ARG A 90 -11.45 -17.32 -3.45
CA ARG A 90 -10.72 -18.41 -4.10
C ARG A 90 -10.32 -18.00 -5.51
N ALA A 91 -9.27 -18.61 -6.05
CA ALA A 91 -8.70 -18.18 -7.32
C ALA A 91 -8.21 -19.35 -8.18
N TRP A 92 -8.01 -19.05 -9.46
CA TRP A 92 -7.51 -19.98 -10.48
C TRP A 92 -6.54 -19.27 -11.42
N ARG A 93 -5.57 -20.01 -11.94
CA ARG A 93 -4.80 -19.64 -13.14
C ARG A 93 -5.20 -20.57 -14.28
N GLY A 94 -5.84 -20.01 -15.30
CA GLY A 94 -6.51 -20.81 -16.33
C GLY A 94 -7.52 -21.77 -15.70
N ASN A 95 -7.33 -23.08 -15.91
CA ASN A 95 -8.20 -24.12 -15.36
C ASN A 95 -7.71 -24.70 -14.02
N LYS A 96 -6.55 -24.26 -13.52
CA LYS A 96 -5.97 -24.78 -12.29
C LYS A 96 -6.40 -23.94 -11.11
N GLN A 97 -7.00 -24.59 -10.12
CA GLN A 97 -7.37 -23.92 -8.88
C GLN A 97 -6.14 -23.69 -8.01
N PHE A 98 -6.08 -22.53 -7.39
CA PHE A 98 -5.09 -22.23 -6.38
C PHE A 98 -5.48 -22.85 -5.05
N GLY A 99 -4.51 -23.50 -4.43
CA GLY A 99 -4.51 -23.85 -3.03
C GLY A 99 -3.73 -22.82 -2.22
N PHE A 100 -4.25 -22.47 -1.04
CA PHE A 100 -3.63 -21.51 -0.13
C PHE A 100 -3.06 -22.18 1.13
N GLY A 101 -2.40 -21.37 1.96
CA GLY A 101 -1.71 -21.82 3.16
C GLY A 101 -0.37 -22.53 2.88
N LYS A 102 0.30 -22.96 3.96
CA LYS A 102 1.66 -23.50 3.92
C LYS A 102 1.81 -24.69 2.96
N ASP A 103 0.82 -25.56 2.90
CA ASP A 103 0.78 -26.79 2.11
C ASP A 103 -0.13 -26.70 0.88
N GLY A 104 -0.82 -25.57 0.68
CA GLY A 104 -1.71 -25.37 -0.47
C GLY A 104 -2.99 -26.21 -0.41
N ILE A 105 -3.43 -26.69 0.76
CA ILE A 105 -4.65 -27.51 0.84
C ILE A 105 -5.92 -26.69 1.08
N VAL A 106 -5.79 -25.38 1.32
CA VAL A 106 -6.91 -24.46 1.54
C VAL A 106 -7.54 -24.08 0.21
N GLU A 107 -8.86 -24.13 0.11
CA GLU A 107 -9.57 -23.63 -1.08
C GLU A 107 -9.83 -22.11 -1.00
N ILE A 108 -10.23 -21.62 0.17
CA ILE A 108 -10.71 -20.26 0.37
C ILE A 108 -9.79 -19.56 1.37
N GLU A 109 -9.15 -18.47 0.97
CA GLU A 109 -8.28 -17.68 1.85
C GLU A 109 -9.05 -16.48 2.41
N ARG A 110 -8.73 -16.12 3.66
CA ARG A 110 -9.23 -14.89 4.30
C ARG A 110 -8.24 -13.76 4.03
N PHE A 111 -8.72 -12.68 3.43
CA PHE A 111 -7.93 -11.49 3.15
C PHE A 111 -8.37 -10.35 4.05
N LEU A 112 -7.41 -9.75 4.76
CA LEU A 112 -7.56 -8.51 5.49
C LEU A 112 -6.76 -7.43 4.75
N ILE A 113 -7.40 -6.31 4.40
CA ILE A 113 -6.75 -5.21 3.68
C ILE A 113 -6.85 -3.96 4.54
N TYR A 114 -5.72 -3.54 5.12
CA TYR A 114 -5.62 -2.36 5.97
C TYR A 114 -5.25 -1.15 5.13
N ASN A 115 -5.91 -0.02 5.40
CA ASN A 115 -5.79 1.22 4.62
C ASN A 115 -6.02 0.99 3.11
N PRO A 116 -7.12 0.34 2.68
CA PRO A 116 -7.30 -0.11 1.31
C PRO A 116 -7.23 1.03 0.28
N PRO A 117 -6.77 0.77 -0.95
CA PRO A 117 -6.77 1.77 -2.01
C PRO A 117 -8.20 2.00 -2.52
N ILE A 118 -8.42 3.20 -3.07
CA ILE A 118 -9.70 3.60 -3.68
C ILE A 118 -9.52 4.19 -5.08
N LEU A 119 -8.27 4.52 -5.46
CA LEU A 119 -7.93 5.14 -6.72
C LEU A 119 -7.26 4.13 -7.66
N VAL A 120 -7.64 4.19 -8.92
CA VAL A 120 -7.04 3.40 -9.99
C VAL A 120 -6.57 4.33 -11.10
N PRO A 121 -5.36 4.14 -11.67
CA PRO A 121 -4.91 4.91 -12.82
C PRO A 121 -5.90 4.82 -13.98
N ASP A 122 -6.22 5.98 -14.57
CA ASP A 122 -7.10 6.11 -15.72
C ASP A 122 -6.77 7.40 -16.46
N ASP A 123 -6.33 7.30 -17.72
CA ASP A 123 -5.98 8.46 -18.56
C ASP A 123 -7.16 9.44 -18.76
N ASN A 124 -8.39 8.98 -18.57
CA ASN A 124 -9.60 9.82 -18.62
C ASN A 124 -10.17 10.14 -17.23
N GLY A 125 -9.42 9.83 -16.16
CA GLY A 125 -9.82 10.07 -14.78
C GLY A 125 -9.97 11.56 -14.44
N ASP A 126 -10.93 11.85 -13.57
CA ASP A 126 -11.24 13.21 -13.10
C ASP A 126 -10.29 13.69 -12.00
N ILE A 127 -9.59 12.79 -11.33
CA ILE A 127 -8.62 13.12 -10.28
C ILE A 127 -7.26 13.29 -10.94
N VAL A 128 -6.71 14.50 -10.92
CA VAL A 128 -5.41 14.83 -11.52
C VAL A 128 -4.39 15.05 -10.42
N ARG A 129 -3.26 14.35 -10.49
CA ARG A 129 -2.05 14.63 -9.72
C ARG A 129 -1.00 15.19 -10.66
N GLU A 130 -0.49 16.38 -10.36
CA GLU A 130 0.53 17.06 -11.16
C GLU A 130 1.85 17.10 -10.40
N TRP A 131 2.95 16.92 -11.10
CA TRP A 131 4.29 17.12 -10.56
C TRP A 131 5.20 17.72 -11.63
N GLN A 132 6.28 18.35 -11.20
CA GLN A 132 7.32 18.79 -12.11
C GLN A 132 8.36 17.69 -12.26
N ASP A 133 8.70 17.32 -13.48
CA ASP A 133 9.82 16.44 -13.74
C ASP A 133 11.13 17.13 -13.34
N ASN A 134 11.91 16.50 -12.46
CA ASN A 134 13.13 17.11 -11.92
C ASN A 134 14.29 17.14 -12.92
N GLU A 135 14.23 16.35 -13.99
CA GLU A 135 15.27 16.28 -15.03
C GLU A 135 14.97 17.23 -16.19
N THR A 136 13.72 17.27 -16.66
CA THR A 136 13.31 18.08 -17.82
C THR A 136 12.66 19.42 -17.42
N GLY A 137 12.17 19.53 -16.19
CA GLY A 137 11.40 20.69 -15.71
C GLY A 137 9.97 20.75 -16.26
N GLU A 138 9.53 19.74 -17.02
CA GLU A 138 8.20 19.69 -17.61
C GLU A 138 7.12 19.39 -16.57
N LEU A 139 5.93 19.97 -16.74
CA LEU A 139 4.78 19.63 -15.91
C LEU A 139 4.20 18.29 -16.38
N MET A 140 4.31 17.30 -15.52
CA MET A 140 3.75 15.98 -15.72
C MET A 140 2.42 15.87 -14.98
N GLN A 141 1.51 15.07 -15.53
CA GLN A 141 0.21 14.78 -14.91
C GLN A 141 -0.05 13.28 -14.95
N LYS A 142 -0.71 12.78 -13.91
CA LYS A 142 -1.29 11.44 -13.86
C LYS A 142 -2.73 11.56 -13.42
N ARG A 143 -3.58 10.72 -14.01
CA ARG A 143 -5.03 10.77 -13.84
C ARG A 143 -5.51 9.49 -13.20
N TYR A 144 -6.50 9.64 -12.33
CA TYR A 144 -7.09 8.56 -11.57
C TYR A 144 -8.61 8.70 -11.58
N ARG A 145 -9.27 7.57 -11.42
CA ARG A 145 -10.69 7.50 -11.07
C ARG A 145 -10.85 6.85 -9.71
N GLU A 146 -11.87 7.30 -8.98
CA GLU A 146 -12.33 6.64 -7.77
C GLU A 146 -13.16 5.41 -8.16
N ASP A 147 -12.65 4.21 -7.90
CA ASP A 147 -13.29 2.94 -8.27
C ASP A 147 -12.90 1.86 -7.28
N LEU A 148 -13.64 1.85 -6.18
CA LEU A 148 -13.45 0.93 -5.07
C LEU A 148 -13.51 -0.55 -5.50
N PRO A 149 -14.50 -0.99 -6.31
CA PRO A 149 -14.53 -2.36 -6.81
C PRO A 149 -13.25 -2.77 -7.54
N GLU A 150 -12.79 -1.96 -8.50
CA GLU A 150 -11.60 -2.29 -9.28
C GLU A 150 -10.32 -2.24 -8.42
N ALA A 151 -10.21 -1.25 -7.53
CA ALA A 151 -9.08 -1.14 -6.63
C ALA A 151 -8.91 -2.40 -5.77
N ILE A 152 -10.00 -2.88 -5.14
CA ILE A 152 -9.96 -4.10 -4.33
C ILE A 152 -9.71 -5.36 -5.16
N ARG A 153 -10.27 -5.44 -6.37
CA ARG A 153 -9.99 -6.55 -7.30
C ARG A 153 -8.51 -6.63 -7.67
N GLN A 154 -7.84 -5.50 -7.90
CA GLN A 154 -6.39 -5.48 -8.17
C GLN A 154 -5.58 -5.92 -6.94
N VAL A 155 -5.97 -5.52 -5.73
CA VAL A 155 -5.29 -5.98 -4.50
C VAL A 155 -5.36 -7.49 -4.37
N ILE A 156 -6.56 -8.06 -4.50
CA ILE A 156 -6.75 -9.52 -4.37
C ILE A 156 -6.09 -10.26 -5.52
N ALA A 157 -6.16 -9.74 -6.76
CA ALA A 157 -5.50 -10.36 -7.91
C ALA A 157 -3.99 -10.46 -7.73
N HIS A 158 -3.34 -9.40 -7.27
CA HIS A 158 -1.93 -9.46 -6.92
C HIS A 158 -1.68 -10.45 -5.78
N ASN A 159 -2.41 -10.35 -4.67
CA ASN A 159 -2.18 -11.20 -3.50
C ASN A 159 -2.32 -12.70 -3.82
N VAL A 160 -3.33 -13.11 -4.61
CA VAL A 160 -3.49 -14.53 -4.97
C VAL A 160 -2.35 -15.04 -5.85
N THR A 161 -1.67 -14.18 -6.61
CA THR A 161 -0.48 -14.60 -7.38
C THR A 161 0.75 -14.82 -6.50
N LEU A 162 0.86 -14.13 -5.36
CA LEU A 162 1.93 -14.35 -4.39
C LEU A 162 1.74 -15.66 -3.62
N LEU A 163 0.48 -15.99 -3.31
CA LEU A 163 0.13 -17.00 -2.32
C LEU A 163 -0.37 -18.31 -2.91
N GLY A 164 -0.94 -18.25 -4.10
CA GLY A 164 -1.62 -19.35 -4.76
C GLY A 164 -0.64 -20.43 -5.20
N LYS A 165 -0.90 -21.66 -4.78
CA LYS A 165 -0.15 -22.85 -5.18
C LYS A 165 -0.97 -23.67 -6.16
N GLU A 166 -0.38 -24.03 -7.29
CA GLU A 166 -1.01 -24.92 -8.26
C GLU A 166 -0.71 -26.40 -7.93
N ASP A 167 -1.57 -27.29 -8.44
CA ASP A 167 -1.36 -28.74 -8.41
C ASP A 167 -1.20 -29.35 -6.99
N THR A 168 -1.87 -28.75 -6.00
CA THR A 168 -1.93 -29.21 -4.61
C THR A 168 -3.21 -30.00 -4.30
N GLN A 169 -3.23 -30.69 -3.16
CA GLN A 169 -4.40 -31.45 -2.69
C GLN A 169 -5.43 -30.53 -2.02
N ILE A 170 -6.09 -29.69 -2.83
CA ILE A 170 -7.06 -28.71 -2.35
C ILE A 170 -8.27 -29.41 -1.73
N ILE A 171 -8.57 -29.08 -0.47
CA ILE A 171 -9.73 -29.57 0.25
C ILE A 171 -10.87 -28.60 0.02
N LYS A 172 -11.89 -29.07 -0.72
CA LYS A 172 -13.08 -28.28 -1.02
C LYS A 172 -13.77 -27.78 0.25
N GLY A 173 -14.11 -26.49 0.27
CA GLY A 173 -14.75 -25.77 1.36
C GLY A 173 -13.80 -25.41 2.51
N LYS A 174 -12.52 -25.82 2.45
CA LYS A 174 -11.57 -25.48 3.51
C LYS A 174 -11.23 -23.98 3.42
N VAL A 175 -11.55 -23.28 4.50
CA VAL A 175 -11.15 -21.89 4.72
C VAL A 175 -9.82 -21.88 5.48
N GLY A 176 -8.88 -21.07 5.01
CA GLY A 176 -7.48 -21.10 5.43
C GLY A 176 -7.08 -20.10 6.50
N ASN A 177 -5.80 -19.78 6.44
CA ASN A 177 -5.15 -18.81 7.31
C ASN A 177 -5.61 -17.39 6.94
N THR A 178 -4.90 -16.41 7.46
CA THR A 178 -5.17 -15.00 7.21
C THR A 178 -4.03 -14.39 6.45
N THR A 179 -4.37 -13.74 5.35
CA THR A 179 -3.46 -12.89 4.61
C THR A 179 -3.82 -11.44 4.90
N SER A 180 -2.93 -10.73 5.59
CA SER A 180 -3.06 -9.29 5.80
C SER A 180 -2.23 -8.51 4.78
N THR A 181 -2.80 -7.46 4.21
CA THR A 181 -2.11 -6.47 3.39
C THR A 181 -2.09 -5.14 4.12
N PHE A 182 -0.89 -4.61 4.33
CA PHE A 182 -0.66 -3.31 4.95
C PHE A 182 -0.05 -2.37 3.92
N TYR A 183 -0.73 -1.26 3.66
CA TYR A 183 -0.19 -0.21 2.80
C TYR A 183 0.71 0.73 3.60
N SER A 184 1.77 1.20 2.96
CA SER A 184 2.67 2.19 3.56
C SER A 184 1.90 3.46 3.94
N THR A 185 2.33 4.12 5.01
CA THR A 185 1.78 5.44 5.36
C THR A 185 2.30 6.53 4.43
N THR A 186 1.70 7.72 4.48
CA THR A 186 2.16 8.89 3.70
C THR A 186 3.50 9.46 4.16
N ALA A 187 4.17 8.85 5.14
CA ALA A 187 5.43 9.33 5.71
C ALA A 187 6.66 8.60 5.13
N ASP A 188 6.48 7.67 4.20
CA ASP A 188 7.60 6.99 3.55
C ASP A 188 8.46 7.95 2.70
N GLY A 189 9.66 7.51 2.33
CA GLY A 189 10.56 8.37 1.56
C GLY A 189 11.92 7.76 1.27
N THR A 190 12.70 8.46 0.46
CA THR A 190 14.06 8.07 0.09
C THR A 190 15.04 9.11 0.60
N PHE A 191 16.09 8.66 1.27
CA PHE A 191 17.19 9.48 1.74
C PHE A 191 18.23 9.65 0.63
N LEU A 192 18.73 10.87 0.41
CA LEU A 192 19.65 11.19 -0.68
C LEU A 192 21.03 11.61 -0.16
N SER A 193 22.04 10.74 -0.32
CA SER A 193 23.46 11.06 -0.11
C SER A 193 24.18 11.09 -1.44
N ASP A 194 23.88 12.15 -2.20
CA ASP A 194 24.26 12.28 -3.60
C ASP A 194 25.47 13.20 -3.79
N ASP A 195 26.03 13.14 -5.00
CA ASP A 195 27.09 14.01 -5.51
C ASP A 195 28.34 14.06 -4.61
N LYS A 196 28.72 12.93 -4.01
CA LYS A 196 29.95 12.87 -3.19
C LYS A 196 31.17 12.50 -4.02
N ALA A 197 32.30 13.09 -3.66
CA ALA A 197 33.59 12.85 -4.32
C ALA A 197 34.17 11.44 -4.07
N THR A 198 33.72 10.76 -3.02
CA THR A 198 34.12 9.37 -2.73
C THR A 198 32.92 8.56 -2.26
N TYR A 199 32.97 7.25 -2.51
CA TYR A 199 31.92 6.33 -2.07
C TYR A 199 31.75 6.35 -0.56
N THR A 200 32.86 6.33 0.19
CA THR A 200 32.85 6.43 1.66
C THR A 200 32.12 7.69 2.15
N LEU A 201 32.32 8.85 1.51
CA LEU A 201 31.61 10.08 1.89
C LEU A 201 30.11 10.01 1.62
N ALA A 202 29.67 9.28 0.59
CA ALA A 202 28.24 9.07 0.32
C ALA A 202 27.64 8.08 1.31
N ARG A 203 28.28 6.92 1.45
CA ARG A 203 27.78 5.76 2.19
C ARG A 203 27.75 5.96 3.70
N ASP A 204 28.82 6.52 4.27
CA ASP A 204 29.03 6.64 5.72
C ASP A 204 28.51 7.98 6.27
N ALA A 205 27.76 8.74 5.46
CA ALA A 205 27.13 9.97 5.92
C ALA A 205 26.09 9.65 7.01
N ALA A 206 26.21 10.31 8.16
CA ALA A 206 25.20 10.22 9.23
C ALA A 206 23.89 10.91 8.83
N ALA A 207 23.97 11.95 7.99
CA ALA A 207 22.81 12.69 7.51
C ALA A 207 22.75 12.66 5.98
N ALA A 208 21.54 12.50 5.45
CA ALA A 208 21.24 12.73 4.05
C ALA A 208 21.29 14.23 3.72
N SER A 209 21.49 14.52 2.44
CA SER A 209 21.43 15.88 1.89
C SER A 209 19.98 16.37 1.82
N SER A 210 19.05 15.46 1.53
CA SER A 210 17.60 15.67 1.50
C SER A 210 16.86 14.34 1.68
N ILE A 211 15.55 14.41 1.91
CA ILE A 211 14.63 13.28 1.78
C ILE A 211 13.65 13.63 0.66
N ASP A 212 13.49 12.71 -0.27
CA ASP A 212 12.49 12.79 -1.33
C ASP A 212 11.30 11.92 -0.94
N GLN A 213 10.11 12.52 -0.92
CA GLN A 213 8.83 11.85 -0.64
C GLN A 213 7.95 11.81 -1.91
N GLY A 214 8.47 12.34 -3.01
CA GLY A 214 7.76 12.54 -4.25
C GLY A 214 7.81 11.36 -5.21
N ASN A 215 7.14 11.56 -6.35
CA ASN A 215 7.17 10.63 -7.47
C ASN A 215 8.59 10.59 -8.09
N GLY A 216 9.26 9.44 -7.99
CA GLY A 216 10.61 9.25 -8.57
C GLY A 216 11.67 8.75 -7.62
N ASN A 217 11.25 8.20 -6.49
CA ASN A 217 12.16 7.71 -5.46
C ASN A 217 13.00 6.54 -5.94
N VAL A 218 14.30 6.65 -5.66
CA VAL A 218 15.31 5.74 -6.19
C VAL A 218 16.05 5.04 -5.06
N VAL A 219 16.01 3.70 -5.01
CA VAL A 219 17.02 2.96 -4.24
C VAL A 219 18.27 2.88 -5.12
N HIS A 220 19.39 3.43 -4.64
CA HIS A 220 20.49 3.82 -5.52
C HIS A 220 21.84 3.53 -4.86
N ASN A 221 22.74 2.87 -5.58
CA ASN A 221 24.15 2.83 -5.23
C ASN A 221 25.03 2.86 -6.49
N SER A 222 25.49 4.05 -6.89
CA SER A 222 26.14 4.24 -8.21
C SER A 222 27.40 5.07 -8.17
N SER A 223 28.22 4.88 -9.21
CA SER A 223 29.29 5.79 -9.61
C SER A 223 29.00 6.35 -11.01
N LEU A 224 28.87 7.68 -11.12
CA LEU A 224 28.66 8.37 -12.41
C LEU A 224 29.77 9.41 -12.59
N ALA A 225 30.62 9.24 -13.60
CA ALA A 225 31.71 10.17 -13.92
C ALA A 225 32.61 10.56 -12.71
N GLY A 226 32.77 9.65 -11.73
CA GLY A 226 33.58 9.88 -10.54
C GLY A 226 32.86 10.51 -9.35
N THR A 227 31.55 10.77 -9.44
CA THR A 227 30.69 11.10 -8.29
C THR A 227 29.93 9.86 -7.82
N PHE A 228 29.61 9.82 -6.53
CA PHE A 228 28.94 8.70 -5.89
C PHE A 228 27.59 9.11 -5.31
N PHE A 229 26.61 8.22 -5.48
CA PHE A 229 25.22 8.38 -5.08
C PHE A 229 24.82 7.20 -4.22
N VAL A 230 24.39 7.46 -2.99
CA VAL A 230 23.80 6.45 -2.10
C VAL A 230 22.43 6.93 -1.67
N ARG A 231 21.41 6.17 -2.05
CA ARG A 231 20.02 6.43 -1.66
C ARG A 231 19.37 5.19 -1.07
N ARG A 232 18.64 5.40 0.03
CA ARG A 232 17.99 4.34 0.82
C ARG A 232 16.52 4.70 0.99
N HIS A 233 15.62 3.75 0.78
CA HIS A 233 14.17 3.97 0.88
C HIS A 233 13.64 3.40 2.20
N ILE A 234 12.70 4.08 2.86
CA ILE A 234 12.00 3.60 4.05
C ILE A 234 10.50 3.54 3.76
N GLY A 235 9.85 2.44 4.13
CA GLY A 235 8.39 2.30 4.19
C GLY A 235 7.91 2.03 5.62
N TYR A 236 6.72 2.55 5.96
CA TYR A 236 6.13 2.43 7.30
C TYR A 236 4.79 1.71 7.21
N PHE A 237 4.68 0.53 7.83
CA PHE A 237 3.48 -0.31 7.74
C PHE A 237 2.86 -0.49 9.12
N ASP A 238 1.63 -0.03 9.34
CA ASP A 238 0.92 -0.28 10.60
C ASP A 238 0.48 -1.74 10.69
N THR A 239 1.34 -2.56 11.27
CA THR A 239 1.17 -4.01 11.44
C THR A 239 0.62 -4.38 12.81
N SER A 240 0.14 -3.41 13.58
CA SER A 240 -0.36 -3.60 14.95
C SER A 240 -1.53 -4.58 15.04
N ALA A 241 -2.29 -4.72 13.95
CA ALA A 241 -3.40 -5.67 13.86
C ALA A 241 -2.97 -7.14 13.85
N LEU A 242 -1.68 -7.45 13.65
CA LEU A 242 -1.15 -8.82 13.76
C LEU A 242 -1.13 -9.30 15.22
N GLY A 243 -1.00 -8.40 16.20
CA GLY A 243 -1.00 -8.72 17.62
C GLY A 243 -0.02 -9.83 18.01
N THR A 244 -0.56 -10.97 18.41
CA THR A 244 0.23 -12.14 18.86
C THR A 244 0.47 -13.18 17.77
N ASP A 245 -0.08 -12.99 16.57
CA ASP A 245 -0.12 -14.02 15.54
C ASP A 245 1.28 -14.47 15.11
N THR A 246 1.34 -15.71 14.64
CA THR A 246 2.58 -16.27 14.09
C THR A 246 2.65 -15.91 12.62
N ILE A 247 3.72 -15.22 12.22
CA ILE A 247 4.02 -14.92 10.83
C ILE A 247 4.48 -16.22 10.15
N ASN A 248 3.85 -16.56 9.02
CA ASN A 248 4.19 -17.74 8.23
C ASN A 248 5.04 -17.40 7.01
N SER A 249 4.83 -16.21 6.44
CA SER A 249 5.63 -15.61 5.37
C SER A 249 5.26 -14.13 5.24
N ALA A 250 6.17 -13.34 4.68
CA ALA A 250 5.91 -11.95 4.31
C ALA A 250 6.56 -11.60 2.98
N THR A 251 5.98 -10.62 2.27
CA THR A 251 6.47 -10.12 1.00
C THR A 251 6.35 -8.60 0.98
N TYR A 252 7.46 -7.89 0.74
CA TYR A 252 7.46 -6.45 0.50
C TYR A 252 7.27 -6.23 -1.00
N SER A 253 6.12 -5.66 -1.39
CA SER A 253 5.82 -5.33 -2.79
C SER A 253 5.96 -3.83 -3.04
N VAL A 254 6.72 -3.47 -4.07
CA VAL A 254 6.88 -2.08 -4.55
C VAL A 254 6.53 -2.02 -6.03
N ALA A 255 5.77 -1.01 -6.45
CA ALA A 255 5.43 -0.82 -7.85
C ALA A 255 6.53 -0.02 -8.54
N ASN A 256 6.97 -0.47 -9.72
CA ASN A 256 8.05 0.19 -10.44
C ASN A 256 7.54 1.43 -11.16
N ARG A 257 8.38 2.47 -11.18
CA ARG A 257 8.10 3.73 -11.87
C ARG A 257 9.04 3.83 -13.08
N ASP A 258 8.48 3.64 -14.27
CA ASP A 258 9.19 3.58 -15.56
C ASP A 258 10.10 2.33 -15.78
N THR A 259 10.65 2.18 -16.98
CA THR A 259 11.52 1.07 -17.44
C THR A 259 12.99 1.18 -17.00
N ASP A 260 13.35 2.23 -16.25
CA ASP A 260 14.74 2.65 -16.02
C ASP A 260 15.46 1.91 -14.88
N SER A 261 15.18 0.64 -14.62
CA SER A 261 16.03 -0.12 -13.68
C SER A 261 17.40 -0.39 -14.32
N VAL A 262 18.48 -0.04 -13.62
CA VAL A 262 19.85 -0.20 -14.14
C VAL A 262 20.69 -0.98 -13.15
N THR A 263 21.51 -1.90 -13.66
CA THR A 263 22.45 -2.70 -12.86
C THR A 263 23.73 -2.98 -13.63
N ASP A 264 24.55 -1.95 -13.79
CA ASP A 264 25.77 -2.01 -14.62
C ASP A 264 26.79 -3.04 -14.13
N ASP A 265 26.82 -3.34 -12.82
CA ASP A 265 27.80 -4.25 -12.23
C ASP A 265 27.20 -5.25 -11.23
N SER A 266 25.95 -5.65 -11.50
CA SER A 266 25.16 -6.64 -10.74
C SER A 266 25.01 -6.29 -9.25
N ASP A 267 23.80 -5.88 -8.87
CA ASP A 267 23.45 -5.57 -7.49
C ASP A 267 22.03 -6.08 -7.16
N SER A 268 21.72 -6.13 -5.87
CA SER A 268 20.43 -6.59 -5.34
C SER A 268 19.86 -5.55 -4.39
N ILE A 269 18.54 -5.43 -4.36
CA ILE A 269 17.82 -4.69 -3.32
C ILE A 269 17.61 -5.62 -2.12
N ILE A 270 17.89 -5.11 -0.92
CA ILE A 270 17.88 -5.82 0.34
C ILE A 270 16.93 -5.13 1.31
N ILE A 271 16.03 -5.92 1.90
CA ILE A 271 15.18 -5.47 3.01
C ILE A 271 16.04 -5.39 4.27
N VAL A 272 15.95 -4.28 4.99
CA VAL A 272 16.63 -4.09 6.28
C VAL A 272 15.67 -3.48 7.29
N GLU A 273 15.94 -3.66 8.58
CA GLU A 273 15.27 -2.90 9.64
C GLU A 273 15.74 -1.43 9.61
N PHE A 274 14.85 -0.51 9.95
CA PHE A 274 15.17 0.90 10.15
C PHE A 274 14.79 1.33 11.56
N THR A 275 15.67 2.06 12.24
CA THR A 275 15.47 2.47 13.64
C THR A 275 15.38 3.99 13.83
N GLY A 276 15.13 4.72 12.75
CA GLY A 276 15.04 6.18 12.76
C GLY A 276 13.67 6.71 13.12
N SER A 277 13.42 7.96 12.73
CA SER A 277 12.18 8.66 13.07
C SER A 277 11.03 8.26 12.15
N ASN A 278 9.79 8.40 12.63
CA ASN A 278 8.57 8.34 11.83
C ASN A 278 7.72 9.60 12.14
N PRO A 279 7.65 10.60 11.25
CA PRO A 279 8.22 10.65 9.89
C PRO A 279 9.76 10.73 9.87
N PRO A 280 10.41 10.35 8.75
CA PRO A 280 11.86 10.35 8.64
C PRO A 280 12.42 11.78 8.60
N ILE A 281 13.59 11.97 9.21
CA ILE A 281 14.33 13.24 9.15
C ILE A 281 15.72 13.02 8.55
N VAL A 282 16.30 14.05 7.94
CA VAL A 282 17.59 13.91 7.21
C VAL A 282 18.72 13.29 8.04
N GLY A 283 18.69 13.42 9.36
CA GLY A 283 19.68 12.85 10.28
C GLY A 283 19.57 11.34 10.52
N ASP A 284 18.61 10.65 9.90
CA ASP A 284 18.38 9.22 10.12
C ASP A 284 19.09 8.31 9.10
N LEU A 285 19.92 8.86 8.20
CA LEU A 285 20.49 8.08 7.08
C LEU A 285 21.31 6.87 7.54
N ASP A 286 22.04 6.97 8.66
CA ASP A 286 22.84 5.88 9.22
C ASP A 286 22.07 4.91 10.12
N LEU A 287 20.75 5.12 10.30
CA LEU A 287 19.87 4.28 11.11
C LEU A 287 19.24 3.11 10.34
N PHE A 288 19.70 2.87 9.10
CA PHE A 288 19.37 1.66 8.36
C PHE A 288 20.28 0.50 8.78
N GLY A 289 19.66 -0.63 9.11
CA GLY A 289 20.37 -1.87 9.41
C GLY A 289 21.21 -2.39 8.24
N SER A 290 22.02 -3.41 8.53
CA SER A 290 22.86 -4.12 7.55
C SER A 290 22.54 -5.61 7.45
N THR A 291 21.63 -6.11 8.28
CA THR A 291 21.18 -7.51 8.25
C THR A 291 20.15 -7.69 7.15
N SER A 292 20.38 -8.63 6.22
CA SER A 292 19.42 -8.93 5.15
C SER A 292 18.17 -9.63 5.70
N GLY A 293 17.03 -8.97 5.54
CA GLY A 293 15.70 -9.53 5.79
C GLY A 293 15.06 -10.19 4.57
N GLY A 294 15.71 -10.13 3.41
CA GLY A 294 15.18 -10.56 2.11
C GLY A 294 15.93 -9.85 1.00
N SER A 295 15.98 -10.42 -0.20
CA SER A 295 16.77 -9.86 -1.30
C SER A 295 16.18 -10.19 -2.66
N LEU A 296 16.30 -9.26 -3.60
CA LEU A 296 15.99 -9.48 -5.01
C LEU A 296 17.03 -8.77 -5.89
N ALA A 297 17.53 -9.46 -6.91
CA ALA A 297 18.44 -8.84 -7.89
C ALA A 297 17.73 -7.69 -8.62
N ILE A 298 18.41 -6.56 -8.84
CA ILE A 298 17.84 -5.41 -9.56
C ILE A 298 17.39 -5.82 -10.97
N SER A 299 18.12 -6.73 -11.63
CA SER A 299 17.77 -7.27 -12.94
C SER A 299 16.45 -8.05 -13.00
N SER A 300 15.91 -8.46 -11.85
CA SER A 300 14.65 -9.20 -11.75
C SER A 300 13.45 -8.30 -11.47
N PHE A 301 13.65 -6.98 -11.35
CA PHE A 301 12.55 -6.04 -11.20
C PHE A 301 11.79 -5.89 -12.51
N GLU A 302 10.47 -5.76 -12.40
CA GLU A 302 9.57 -5.52 -13.53
C GLU A 302 9.98 -4.23 -14.27
N THR A 303 9.89 -4.22 -15.60
CA THR A 303 10.16 -2.99 -16.36
C THR A 303 8.88 -2.28 -16.77
N VAL A 304 7.72 -2.85 -16.44
CA VAL A 304 6.42 -2.26 -16.78
C VAL A 304 6.02 -1.29 -15.69
N ASP A 305 5.76 -0.05 -16.08
CA ASP A 305 5.32 1.00 -15.15
C ASP A 305 4.07 0.57 -14.38
N GLY A 306 4.14 0.75 -13.06
CA GLY A 306 3.08 0.42 -12.13
C GLY A 306 2.95 -1.07 -11.81
N THR A 307 3.75 -1.96 -12.39
CA THR A 307 3.71 -3.37 -12.01
C THR A 307 4.51 -3.59 -10.72
N TYR A 308 3.92 -4.36 -9.79
CA TYR A 308 4.58 -4.71 -8.54
C TYR A 308 5.73 -5.68 -8.77
N THR A 309 6.89 -5.33 -8.23
CA THR A 309 7.95 -6.28 -7.92
C THR A 309 7.87 -6.68 -6.46
N ASN A 310 8.15 -7.96 -6.19
CA ASN A 310 7.93 -8.58 -4.89
C ASN A 310 9.25 -9.10 -4.33
N ILE A 311 9.62 -8.63 -3.13
CA ILE A 311 10.78 -9.12 -2.39
C ILE A 311 10.27 -9.96 -1.22
N ASP A 312 10.52 -11.27 -1.28
CA ASP A 312 10.15 -12.17 -0.21
C ASP A 312 11.10 -12.00 0.99
N PHE A 313 10.50 -12.02 2.18
CA PHE A 313 11.26 -12.03 3.41
C PHE A 313 11.90 -13.40 3.63
N ASN A 314 13.11 -13.39 4.19
CA ASN A 314 13.71 -14.56 4.80
C ASN A 314 13.30 -14.65 6.28
N ALA A 315 13.66 -15.75 6.95
CA ALA A 315 13.32 -15.96 8.36
C ALA A 315 13.85 -14.87 9.31
N THR A 316 14.96 -14.21 8.97
CA THR A 316 15.47 -13.07 9.74
C THR A 316 14.60 -11.84 9.56
N GLY A 317 14.22 -11.54 8.32
CA GLY A 317 13.37 -10.40 8.02
C GLY A 317 11.95 -10.53 8.56
N GLU A 318 11.39 -11.75 8.63
CA GLU A 318 10.11 -11.98 9.30
C GLU A 318 10.15 -11.48 10.76
N GLY A 319 11.33 -11.50 11.38
CA GLY A 319 11.58 -10.94 12.72
C GLY A 319 11.63 -9.41 12.78
N PHE A 320 11.71 -8.70 11.64
CA PHE A 320 11.67 -7.24 11.58
C PHE A 320 10.24 -6.69 11.68
N ILE A 321 9.22 -7.56 11.55
CA ILE A 321 7.82 -7.14 11.55
C ILE A 321 7.34 -6.92 13.00
N ASN A 322 7.01 -5.67 13.32
CA ASN A 322 6.48 -5.27 14.62
C ASN A 322 4.97 -5.55 14.72
N LYS A 323 4.62 -6.68 15.35
CA LYS A 323 3.23 -7.13 15.45
C LYS A 323 2.33 -6.28 16.36
N SER A 324 2.88 -5.34 17.13
CA SER A 324 2.13 -4.47 18.06
C SER A 324 2.18 -2.98 17.69
N GLY A 325 2.76 -2.63 16.55
CA GLY A 325 2.94 -1.25 16.14
C GLY A 325 3.28 -1.16 14.66
N VAL A 326 4.07 -0.14 14.32
CA VAL A 326 4.53 0.09 12.95
C VAL A 326 5.78 -0.74 12.69
N SER A 327 5.81 -1.42 11.54
CA SER A 327 7.01 -2.05 10.98
C SER A 327 7.74 -1.03 10.09
N ASP A 328 8.95 -0.68 10.49
CA ASP A 328 9.79 0.31 9.83
C ASP A 328 10.83 -0.42 8.97
N LEU A 329 10.55 -0.50 7.66
CA LEU A 329 11.27 -1.38 6.73
C LEU A 329 12.03 -0.60 5.66
N GLY A 330 13.35 -0.69 5.71
CA GLY A 330 14.25 -0.05 4.76
C GLY A 330 14.59 -0.92 3.55
N LEU A 331 14.94 -0.28 2.45
CA LEU A 331 15.55 -0.88 1.27
C LEU A 331 16.95 -0.27 1.04
N ARG A 332 17.96 -1.13 0.98
CA ARG A 332 19.35 -0.81 0.62
C ARG A 332 19.80 -1.67 -0.55
N THR A 333 20.89 -1.30 -1.21
CA THR A 333 21.53 -2.24 -2.15
C THR A 333 22.51 -3.18 -1.43
N GLN A 334 22.79 -4.35 -2.00
CA GLN A 334 23.73 -5.32 -1.44
C GLN A 334 25.14 -4.72 -1.37
N LYS A 335 25.57 -3.98 -2.40
CA LYS A 335 26.83 -3.24 -2.37
C LYS A 335 26.87 -2.19 -1.25
N ASP A 336 25.73 -1.56 -0.95
CA ASP A 336 25.56 -0.67 0.20
C ASP A 336 25.50 -1.43 1.53
N ILE A 337 25.27 -2.73 1.58
CA ILE A 337 25.49 -3.48 2.82
C ILE A 337 26.96 -3.86 2.96
N ASP A 338 27.55 -4.42 1.89
CA ASP A 338 28.88 -5.03 1.89
C ASP A 338 30.04 -4.03 1.85
N ASN A 339 29.77 -2.72 1.79
CA ASN A 339 30.79 -1.69 1.59
C ASN A 339 31.62 -1.92 0.33
N THR A 340 30.91 -2.29 -0.75
CA THR A 340 31.52 -2.47 -2.07
C THR A 340 31.22 -1.25 -2.92
N GLN A 341 32.27 -0.53 -3.32
CA GLN A 341 32.13 0.62 -4.19
C GLN A 341 31.53 0.19 -5.54
N PRO A 342 30.48 0.87 -6.03
CA PRO A 342 29.94 0.60 -7.36
C PRO A 342 30.89 1.08 -8.46
N SER A 343 30.91 0.35 -9.57
CA SER A 343 31.69 0.69 -10.77
C SER A 343 30.86 1.35 -11.89
N GLY A 344 29.54 1.31 -11.77
CA GLY A 344 28.59 1.95 -12.68
C GLY A 344 27.30 2.31 -11.96
N ALA A 345 26.21 2.45 -12.70
CA ALA A 345 24.90 2.74 -12.17
C ALA A 345 24.19 1.49 -11.63
N ASN A 346 23.72 1.54 -10.38
CA ASN A 346 22.77 0.55 -9.84
C ASN A 346 21.63 1.29 -9.16
N TYR A 347 20.45 1.24 -9.78
CA TYR A 347 19.30 1.90 -9.22
C TYR A 347 17.97 1.31 -9.67
N LEU A 348 16.95 1.59 -8.86
CA LEU A 348 15.57 1.24 -9.10
C LEU A 348 14.67 2.44 -8.78
N ARG A 349 13.75 2.78 -9.68
CA ARG A 349 12.70 3.79 -9.46
C ARG A 349 11.40 3.12 -9.03
N ILE A 350 10.83 3.55 -7.91
CA ILE A 350 9.58 3.00 -7.37
C ILE A 350 8.56 4.10 -7.06
N TYR A 351 7.30 3.70 -7.02
CA TYR A 351 6.19 4.47 -6.46
C TYR A 351 6.24 4.45 -4.93
N VAL A 352 5.84 5.55 -4.28
CA VAL A 352 5.95 5.82 -2.83
C VAL A 352 4.71 6.59 -2.31
N ALA A 353 4.79 7.26 -1.15
CA ALA A 353 3.72 7.96 -0.44
C ALA A 353 2.86 8.92 -1.27
N ASP A 354 3.40 9.54 -2.32
CA ASP A 354 2.63 10.43 -3.21
C ASP A 354 1.61 9.68 -4.09
N GLU A 355 1.73 8.36 -4.19
CA GLU A 355 0.69 7.51 -4.76
C GLU A 355 -0.42 7.18 -3.76
N ALA A 356 -0.33 7.61 -2.50
CA ALA A 356 -1.24 7.21 -1.41
C ALA A 356 -2.72 7.07 -1.82
N GLY A 357 -3.30 5.94 -1.45
CA GLY A 357 -4.68 5.57 -1.75
C GLY A 357 -4.85 4.92 -3.13
N THR A 358 -3.77 4.62 -3.85
CA THR A 358 -3.85 3.99 -5.18
C THR A 358 -3.45 2.52 -5.16
N THR A 359 -3.70 1.83 -6.27
CA THR A 359 -3.23 0.46 -6.48
C THR A 359 -1.73 0.33 -6.75
N LYS A 360 -0.94 1.40 -6.56
CA LYS A 360 0.51 1.44 -6.79
C LYS A 360 1.34 1.69 -5.52
N ASP A 361 0.68 1.98 -4.40
CA ASP A 361 1.31 2.20 -3.09
C ASP A 361 2.19 1.01 -2.68
N PRO A 362 3.36 1.24 -2.05
CA PRO A 362 4.12 0.17 -1.41
C PRO A 362 3.27 -0.59 -0.40
N LYS A 363 3.39 -1.92 -0.39
CA LYS A 363 2.61 -2.76 0.52
C LYS A 363 3.41 -3.93 1.07
N LEU A 364 3.10 -4.28 2.32
CA LEU A 364 3.56 -5.46 3.01
C LEU A 364 2.42 -6.49 3.06
N VAL A 365 2.63 -7.65 2.44
CA VAL A 365 1.69 -8.77 2.45
C VAL A 365 2.20 -9.81 3.43
N VAL A 366 1.42 -10.14 4.46
CA VAL A 366 1.79 -11.05 5.54
C VAL A 366 0.79 -12.20 5.61
N VAL A 367 1.27 -13.43 5.48
CA VAL A 367 0.50 -14.63 5.82
C VAL A 367 0.76 -14.96 7.27
N HIS A 368 -0.30 -15.08 8.05
CA HIS A 368 -0.19 -15.34 9.47
C HIS A 368 -1.32 -16.22 9.99
N SER A 369 -1.07 -16.79 11.15
CA SER A 369 -1.99 -17.67 11.84
C SER A 369 -2.10 -17.26 13.30
N ALA A 370 -3.33 -17.14 13.78
CA ALA A 370 -3.59 -16.97 15.20
C ALA A 370 -2.91 -18.08 16.01
N VAL A 371 -2.38 -17.72 17.18
CA VAL A 371 -1.79 -18.70 18.10
C VAL A 371 -2.89 -19.68 18.50
N SER A 372 -2.72 -20.96 18.19
CA SER A 372 -3.70 -21.97 18.56
C SER A 372 -3.80 -22.04 20.09
N ALA A 373 -5.03 -22.13 20.62
CA ALA A 373 -5.26 -22.23 22.07
C ALA A 373 -4.59 -23.47 22.72
N GLU A 374 -4.19 -24.47 21.91
CA GLU A 374 -3.50 -25.67 22.40
C GLU A 374 -2.04 -25.43 22.79
N GLU A 375 -1.32 -24.50 22.14
CA GLU A 375 0.09 -24.20 22.46
C GLU A 375 0.26 -23.45 23.79
N VAL A 376 -0.77 -22.69 24.21
CA VAL A 376 -0.78 -21.99 25.49
C VAL A 376 -0.86 -22.96 26.68
N SER A 377 -1.41 -24.16 26.47
CA SER A 377 -1.52 -25.18 27.53
C SER A 377 -0.20 -25.91 27.84
N ASN A 378 0.76 -25.93 26.90
CA ASN A 378 2.03 -26.63 27.06
C ASN A 378 3.14 -25.81 27.73
N SER A 379 2.93 -24.52 28.02
CA SER A 379 3.90 -23.68 28.72
C SER A 379 3.65 -23.53 30.23
N GLN A 380 2.56 -24.12 30.77
CA GLN A 380 2.23 -24.08 32.20
C GLN A 380 2.24 -25.43 32.93
N GLY A 381 2.76 -26.51 32.33
CA GLY A 381 2.72 -27.84 32.94
C GLY A 381 4.07 -28.54 33.01
N TYR A 382 4.73 -28.45 34.18
CA TYR A 382 5.36 -29.55 34.95
C TYR A 382 6.50 -29.02 35.84
N ILE A 383 6.14 -28.62 37.07
CA ILE A 383 7.03 -28.79 38.24
C ILE A 383 6.43 -29.97 39.01
N ILE A 384 7.14 -31.10 39.07
CA ILE A 384 6.96 -32.13 40.11
C ILE A 384 8.07 -31.91 41.12
#